data_AF-A0A928RWJ6-F1
#
_entry.id   AF-A0A928RWJ6-F1
#
_cell.length_a   1.000
_cell.length_b   1.000
_cell.length_c   1.000
_cell.angle_alpha   90.00
_cell.angle_beta   90.00
_cell.angle_gamma   90.00
#
_symmetry.space_group_name_H-M   'P 1'
#
loop_
_entity.id
_entity.type
_entity.pdbx_description
1 polymer ?
#
loop_
_entity_poly.entity_id
_entity_poly.type
_entity_poly.pdbx_seq_one_letter_code
_entity_poly.pdbx_strand_id
1 'polypeptide(L)'
;MLAKIKYSMLAVAAVLMLGFKPTVSHAVPALQLDIEGGTYDFTTETIVANSDPFTLYAFLKTNDYNLLSDSFYLSIAVLPSLEYSIEGLDLGSFSLNGTSFNVTSEMYYGTPPVEGYYSTFDGGDLAPHDVYPTYFYEHEFQFNENDTTATYNTQDRAITGTVETENGLMYYVSFSLDTTRLASDYVLHFDLYNTKVARGGDIDISMFAPFSHDAESRKVPEPGTLILLGSGLVGFYVHGRMRRKRS
;
A
#
# COMPACT_ATOMS: atom_id res chain seq x y z
N MET A 1 -11.76 59.63 -35.28
CA MET A 1 -10.86 58.50 -35.64
C MET A 1 -10.27 57.77 -34.42
N LEU A 2 -10.87 57.89 -33.21
CA LEU A 2 -10.37 57.26 -31.96
C LEU A 2 -11.19 56.05 -31.46
N ALA A 3 -12.32 55.72 -32.09
CA ALA A 3 -13.22 54.67 -31.61
C ALA A 3 -12.91 53.25 -32.12
N LYS A 4 -12.03 53.09 -33.13
CA LYS A 4 -11.72 51.77 -33.73
C LYS A 4 -10.56 51.02 -33.05
N ILE A 5 -9.81 51.68 -32.16
CA ILE A 5 -8.63 51.09 -31.49
C ILE A 5 -9.02 50.34 -30.18
N LYS A 6 -10.18 50.65 -29.59
CA LYS A 6 -10.58 50.02 -28.30
C LYS A 6 -11.13 48.59 -28.45
N TYR A 7 -11.68 48.23 -29.62
CA TYR A 7 -12.23 46.90 -29.86
C TYR A 7 -11.16 45.86 -30.25
N SER A 8 -9.99 46.29 -30.73
CA SER A 8 -8.90 45.36 -31.10
C SER A 8 -8.15 44.80 -29.89
N MET A 9 -8.01 45.56 -28.80
CA MET A 9 -7.37 45.06 -27.57
C MET A 9 -8.24 44.08 -26.78
N LEU A 10 -9.58 44.23 -26.82
CA LEU A 10 -10.49 43.33 -26.09
C LEU A 10 -10.58 41.95 -26.75
N ALA A 11 -10.50 41.88 -28.09
CA ALA A 11 -10.52 40.63 -28.84
C ALA A 11 -9.24 39.79 -28.65
N VAL A 12 -8.08 40.44 -28.48
CA VAL A 12 -6.81 39.74 -28.24
C VAL A 12 -6.76 39.11 -26.84
N ALA A 13 -7.35 39.76 -25.83
CA ALA A 13 -7.43 39.21 -24.48
C ALA A 13 -8.35 37.97 -24.38
N ALA A 14 -9.45 37.94 -25.12
CA ALA A 14 -10.37 36.80 -25.13
C ALA A 14 -9.80 35.57 -25.87
N VAL A 15 -8.98 35.77 -26.90
CA VAL A 15 -8.32 34.66 -27.62
C VAL A 15 -7.17 34.04 -26.82
N LEU A 16 -6.48 34.82 -25.97
CA LEU A 16 -5.47 34.27 -25.07
C LEU A 16 -6.05 33.38 -23.95
N MET A 17 -7.29 33.62 -23.52
CA MET A 17 -7.92 32.80 -22.47
C MET A 17 -8.51 31.47 -22.97
N LEU A 18 -8.72 31.31 -24.28
CA LEU A 18 -9.29 30.09 -24.87
C LEU A 18 -8.22 29.03 -25.23
N GLY A 19 -6.94 29.34 -25.08
CA GLY A 19 -5.83 28.45 -25.40
C GLY A 19 -5.23 27.67 -24.23
N PHE A 20 -5.56 28.04 -22.98
CA PHE A 20 -5.07 27.33 -21.81
C PHE A 20 -5.96 26.12 -21.55
N LYS A 21 -5.59 24.96 -22.11
CA LYS A 21 -6.05 23.70 -21.55
C LYS A 21 -5.50 23.64 -20.12
N PRO A 22 -6.34 23.50 -19.08
CA PRO A 22 -5.84 23.19 -17.76
C PRO A 22 -5.14 21.83 -17.86
N THR A 23 -3.81 21.82 -17.78
CA THR A 23 -3.09 20.61 -17.43
C THR A 23 -3.44 20.36 -15.98
N VAL A 24 -4.29 19.38 -15.72
CA VAL A 24 -4.43 18.81 -14.39
C VAL A 24 -3.03 18.31 -14.02
N SER A 25 -2.35 19.04 -13.16
CA SER A 25 -1.10 18.58 -12.55
C SER A 25 -1.53 17.65 -11.42
N HIS A 26 -1.60 16.35 -11.69
CA HIS A 26 -1.73 15.37 -10.61
C HIS A 26 -0.41 15.41 -9.85
N ALA A 27 -0.43 15.90 -8.61
CA ALA A 27 0.77 15.92 -7.78
C ALA A 27 1.04 14.48 -7.33
N VAL A 28 1.86 13.75 -8.09
CA VAL A 28 2.35 12.41 -7.72
C VAL A 28 3.10 12.53 -6.39
N PRO A 29 2.65 11.87 -5.31
CA PRO A 29 3.32 11.93 -4.01
C PRO A 29 4.76 11.43 -4.05
N ALA A 30 5.56 11.89 -3.10
CA ALA A 30 6.97 11.52 -2.99
C ALA A 30 7.16 10.06 -2.55
N LEU A 31 6.30 9.60 -1.64
CA LEU A 31 6.22 8.22 -1.18
C LEU A 31 4.84 7.67 -1.48
N GLN A 32 4.78 6.46 -2.01
CA GLN A 32 3.54 5.77 -2.37
C GLN A 32 3.72 4.26 -2.21
N LEU A 33 2.64 3.56 -1.83
CA LEU A 33 2.54 2.12 -1.92
C LEU A 33 1.65 1.70 -3.10
N ASP A 34 1.87 0.48 -3.57
CA ASP A 34 1.09 -0.17 -4.62
C ASP A 34 1.10 -1.68 -4.39
N ILE A 35 0.05 -2.37 -4.81
CA ILE A 35 0.01 -3.84 -4.84
C ILE A 35 -0.19 -4.27 -6.28
N GLU A 36 0.62 -5.23 -6.73
CA GLU A 36 0.49 -5.81 -8.07
C GLU A 36 -0.93 -6.35 -8.29
N GLY A 37 -1.65 -5.74 -9.23
CA GLY A 37 -3.04 -6.10 -9.51
C GLY A 37 -4.04 -5.74 -8.40
N GLY A 38 -3.63 -4.96 -7.39
CA GLY A 38 -4.50 -4.42 -6.34
C GLY A 38 -5.47 -3.37 -6.86
N THR A 39 -6.56 -3.17 -6.11
CA THR A 39 -7.64 -2.23 -6.46
C THR A 39 -7.86 -1.21 -5.36
N TYR A 40 -8.35 -0.03 -5.70
CA TYR A 40 -8.65 1.01 -4.72
C TYR A 40 -9.97 0.73 -3.98
N ASP A 41 -9.96 0.78 -2.64
CA ASP A 41 -11.17 0.81 -1.83
C ASP A 41 -11.51 2.26 -1.46
N PHE A 42 -12.63 2.76 -1.97
CA PHE A 42 -13.09 4.13 -1.71
C PHE A 42 -13.65 4.35 -0.29
N THR A 43 -13.84 3.28 0.49
CA THR A 43 -14.36 3.37 1.86
C THR A 43 -13.24 3.64 2.84
N THR A 44 -12.14 2.91 2.69
CA THR A 44 -10.95 2.99 3.54
C THR A 44 -9.85 3.84 2.91
N GLU A 45 -10.04 4.27 1.66
CA GLU A 45 -9.07 5.06 0.89
C GLU A 45 -7.69 4.37 0.78
N THR A 46 -7.66 3.05 0.57
CA THR A 46 -6.42 2.25 0.50
C THR A 46 -6.40 1.34 -0.74
N ILE A 47 -5.21 0.87 -1.13
CA ILE A 47 -5.03 -0.11 -2.20
C ILE A 47 -5.08 -1.51 -1.59
N VAL A 48 -6.11 -2.28 -1.91
CA VAL A 48 -6.30 -3.64 -1.37
C VAL A 48 -5.74 -4.71 -2.31
N ALA A 49 -5.09 -5.72 -1.73
CA ALA A 49 -4.64 -6.89 -2.47
C ALA A 49 -5.82 -7.67 -3.08
N ASN A 50 -5.60 -8.26 -4.25
CA ASN A 50 -6.57 -9.13 -4.92
C ASN A 50 -6.15 -10.60 -4.97
N SER A 51 -4.97 -10.93 -4.43
CA SER A 51 -4.44 -12.28 -4.29
C SER A 51 -3.68 -12.44 -2.98
N ASP A 52 -3.45 -13.68 -2.57
CA ASP A 52 -2.50 -14.06 -1.52
C ASP A 52 -1.78 -15.34 -1.98
N PRO A 53 -0.43 -15.34 -2.12
CA PRO A 53 0.50 -14.23 -1.90
C PRO A 53 0.34 -13.07 -2.91
N PHE A 54 0.96 -11.92 -2.61
CA PHE A 54 1.00 -10.74 -3.46
C PHE A 54 2.35 -10.01 -3.41
N THR A 55 2.58 -9.14 -4.40
CA THR A 55 3.76 -8.25 -4.45
C THR A 55 3.32 -6.85 -4.02
N LEU A 56 3.93 -6.32 -2.97
CA LEU A 56 3.82 -4.93 -2.55
C LEU A 56 4.99 -4.13 -3.13
N TYR A 57 4.74 -2.95 -3.68
CA TYR A 57 5.76 -2.02 -4.13
C TYR A 57 5.77 -0.78 -3.25
N ALA A 58 6.96 -0.38 -2.81
CA ALA A 58 7.22 0.95 -2.30
C ALA A 58 7.84 1.80 -3.40
N PHE A 59 7.40 3.05 -3.51
CA PHE A 59 7.88 3.99 -4.51
C PHE A 59 8.45 5.26 -3.90
N LEU A 60 9.51 5.76 -4.51
CA LEU A 60 10.16 7.02 -4.15
C LEU A 60 10.30 7.94 -5.37
N LYS A 61 9.73 9.13 -5.27
CA LYS A 61 10.07 10.29 -6.10
C LYS A 61 10.85 11.27 -5.22
N THR A 62 12.15 11.38 -5.48
CA THR A 62 13.06 12.17 -4.65
C THR A 62 12.66 13.64 -4.59
N ASN A 63 12.82 14.25 -3.42
CA ASN A 63 12.63 15.67 -3.17
C ASN A 63 13.60 16.15 -2.08
N ASP A 64 13.46 17.40 -1.63
CA ASP A 64 14.35 17.99 -0.61
C ASP A 64 14.32 17.28 0.76
N TYR A 65 13.36 16.36 0.97
CA TYR A 65 13.13 15.64 2.22
C TYR A 65 13.26 14.12 2.10
N ASN A 66 13.34 13.59 0.88
CA ASN A 66 13.48 12.16 0.60
C ASN A 66 14.53 11.99 -0.49
N LEU A 67 15.73 11.66 -0.05
CA LEU A 67 16.86 11.39 -0.90
C LEU A 67 17.02 9.88 -1.06
N LEU A 68 17.64 9.46 -2.16
CA LEU A 68 17.94 8.05 -2.40
C LEU A 68 18.85 7.45 -1.31
N SER A 69 19.63 8.29 -0.63
CA SER A 69 20.52 7.91 0.47
C SER A 69 19.83 7.74 1.82
N ASP A 70 18.56 8.09 1.93
CA ASP A 70 17.83 8.01 3.20
C ASP A 70 17.43 6.56 3.51
N SER A 71 17.22 6.26 4.80
CA SER A 71 16.56 5.02 5.22
C SER A 71 15.05 5.19 5.19
N PHE A 72 14.36 4.18 4.67
CA PHE A 72 12.91 4.11 4.59
C PHE A 72 12.41 2.92 5.38
N TYR A 73 11.16 3.01 5.82
CA TYR A 73 10.55 2.01 6.66
C TYR A 73 9.19 1.63 6.10
N LEU A 74 8.98 0.32 5.99
CA LEU A 74 7.67 -0.26 5.76
C LEU A 74 7.13 -0.72 7.12
N SER A 75 6.08 -0.07 7.62
CA SER A 75 5.32 -0.56 8.77
C SER A 75 4.27 -1.56 8.28
N ILE A 76 4.17 -2.68 8.98
CA ILE A 76 3.23 -3.77 8.73
C ILE A 76 2.40 -3.94 10.00
N ALA A 77 1.19 -3.38 10.01
CA ALA A 77 0.31 -3.31 11.17
C ALA A 77 -0.87 -4.29 11.08
N VAL A 78 -1.32 -4.82 12.22
CA VAL A 78 -2.48 -5.74 12.26
C VAL A 78 -3.79 -4.96 12.33
N LEU A 79 -4.72 -5.35 11.47
CA LEU A 79 -6.11 -4.90 11.44
C LEU A 79 -7.10 -6.06 11.71
N PRO A 80 -8.22 -5.82 12.42
CA PRO A 80 -8.56 -4.58 13.14
C PRO A 80 -7.55 -4.28 14.26
N SER A 81 -7.49 -3.01 14.69
CA SER A 81 -6.58 -2.61 15.76
C SER A 81 -6.85 -3.41 17.04
N LEU A 82 -5.75 -3.78 17.71
CA LEU A 82 -5.77 -4.65 18.87
C LEU A 82 -5.44 -3.86 20.14
N GLU A 83 -6.00 -4.28 21.26
CA GLU A 83 -5.51 -3.86 22.56
C GLU A 83 -4.25 -4.63 22.95
N TYR A 84 -3.37 -4.00 23.73
CA TYR A 84 -2.17 -4.63 24.24
C TYR A 84 -2.52 -5.85 25.11
N SER A 85 -1.90 -6.99 24.80
CA SER A 85 -2.02 -8.22 25.59
C SER A 85 -0.66 -8.75 26.00
N ILE A 86 -0.51 -9.03 27.29
CA ILE A 86 0.74 -9.59 27.87
C ILE A 86 0.85 -11.09 27.61
N GLU A 87 -0.27 -11.78 27.41
CA GLU A 87 -0.28 -13.22 27.13
C GLU A 87 0.04 -13.54 25.66
N GLY A 88 0.04 -12.52 24.79
CA GLY A 88 0.19 -12.67 23.34
C GLY A 88 -1.03 -13.36 22.72
N LEU A 89 -1.64 -12.74 21.70
CA LEU A 89 -2.70 -13.39 20.95
C LEU A 89 -2.07 -14.12 19.77
N ASP A 90 -2.22 -15.45 19.71
CA ASP A 90 -1.78 -16.19 18.54
C ASP A 90 -2.71 -15.91 17.36
N LEU A 91 -2.28 -14.99 16.49
CA LEU A 91 -2.95 -14.63 15.25
C LEU A 91 -2.32 -15.31 14.03
N GLY A 92 -1.44 -16.30 14.26
CA GLY A 92 -0.65 -16.94 13.21
C GLY A 92 0.53 -16.09 12.76
N SER A 93 0.85 -16.16 11.47
CA SER A 93 2.07 -15.56 10.92
C SER A 93 1.87 -15.02 9.51
N PHE A 94 2.65 -14.02 9.12
CA PHE A 94 2.85 -13.63 7.73
C PHE A 94 4.28 -13.91 7.29
N SER A 95 4.59 -13.79 6.00
CA SER A 95 5.98 -13.77 5.54
C SER A 95 6.27 -12.58 4.64
N LEU A 96 7.46 -12.00 4.82
CA LEU A 96 8.03 -10.92 4.02
C LEU A 96 9.30 -11.46 3.35
N ASN A 97 9.34 -11.46 2.02
CA ASN A 97 10.46 -11.98 1.23
C ASN A 97 10.87 -13.41 1.63
N GLY A 98 9.90 -14.24 1.99
CA GLY A 98 10.09 -15.63 2.44
C GLY A 98 10.48 -15.79 3.91
N THR A 99 10.72 -14.71 4.65
CA THR A 99 10.98 -14.75 6.10
C THR A 99 9.65 -14.66 6.85
N SER A 100 9.39 -15.62 7.74
CA SER A 100 8.13 -15.72 8.49
C SER A 100 8.20 -14.91 9.79
N PHE A 101 7.12 -14.22 10.13
CA PHE A 101 6.97 -13.44 11.37
C PHE A 101 5.66 -13.83 12.07
N ASN A 102 5.75 -14.24 13.33
CA ASN A 102 4.60 -14.55 14.17
C ASN A 102 3.96 -13.26 14.68
N VAL A 103 2.67 -13.12 14.41
CA VAL A 103 1.92 -11.94 14.78
C VAL A 103 1.79 -11.83 16.30
N THR A 104 1.90 -10.61 16.82
CA THR A 104 2.03 -10.22 18.24
C THR A 104 3.36 -10.58 18.90
N SER A 105 3.87 -11.81 18.75
CA SER A 105 5.07 -12.26 19.47
C SER A 105 6.39 -11.73 18.90
N GLU A 106 6.43 -11.42 17.60
CA GLU A 106 7.59 -10.85 16.90
C GLU A 106 7.30 -9.43 16.39
N MET A 107 6.33 -8.75 17.00
CA MET A 107 5.86 -7.41 16.64
C MET A 107 5.94 -6.47 17.84
N TYR A 108 6.10 -5.18 17.58
CA TYR A 108 5.98 -4.13 18.58
C TYR A 108 4.52 -3.76 18.77
N TYR A 109 4.14 -3.34 19.97
CA TYR A 109 2.84 -2.71 20.21
C TYR A 109 3.01 -1.20 20.35
N GLY A 110 2.21 -0.42 19.63
CA GLY A 110 2.22 1.05 19.71
C GLY A 110 1.92 1.70 18.37
N THR A 111 2.60 2.82 18.12
CA THR A 111 2.50 3.62 16.88
C THR A 111 3.90 3.80 16.29
N PRO A 112 4.16 3.51 15.01
CA PRO A 112 5.47 3.78 14.41
C PRO A 112 5.88 5.26 14.47
N PRO A 113 7.18 5.59 14.50
CA PRO A 113 8.33 4.68 14.45
C PRO A 113 8.67 3.98 15.78
N VAL A 114 9.53 2.96 15.75
CA VAL A 114 10.07 2.33 16.98
C VAL A 114 11.20 3.17 17.57
N GLU A 115 10.95 3.77 18.74
CA GLU A 115 11.95 4.57 19.48
C GLU A 115 12.61 3.80 20.67
N GLY A 116 12.24 2.53 20.86
CA GLY A 116 12.69 1.71 21.99
C GLY A 116 11.97 0.35 22.09
N TYR A 117 11.80 -0.18 23.31
CA TYR A 117 11.08 -1.45 23.52
C TYR A 117 9.54 -1.27 23.41
N TYR A 118 9.07 -0.04 23.61
CA TYR A 118 7.69 0.39 23.39
C TYR A 118 7.75 1.64 22.51
N SER A 119 6.84 1.75 21.53
CA SER A 119 6.61 3.05 20.91
C SER A 119 5.44 3.75 21.61
N THR A 120 5.72 4.94 22.15
CA THR A 120 4.71 5.79 22.77
C THR A 120 4.48 6.99 21.88
N PHE A 121 3.28 7.09 21.32
CA PHE A 121 2.91 8.17 20.40
C PHE A 121 3.37 9.55 20.89
N ASP A 122 4.05 10.25 20.01
CA ASP A 122 4.56 11.59 20.17
C ASP A 122 4.11 12.49 18.98
N GLY A 123 4.42 13.79 19.00
CA GLY A 123 3.95 14.73 17.97
C GLY A 123 4.59 14.58 16.58
N GLY A 124 5.69 13.83 16.47
CA GLY A 124 6.46 13.53 15.26
C GLY A 124 6.21 12.13 14.67
N ASP A 125 5.49 11.28 15.41
CA ASP A 125 5.11 9.92 14.99
C ASP A 125 4.03 9.88 13.89
N LEU A 126 3.79 8.69 13.34
CA LEU A 126 2.67 8.46 12.42
C LEU A 126 1.38 8.80 13.17
N ALA A 127 0.65 9.82 12.70
CA ALA A 127 -0.49 10.33 13.43
C ALA A 127 -1.51 9.19 13.71
N PRO A 128 -2.18 9.17 14.88
CA PRO A 128 -3.06 8.08 15.26
C PRO A 128 -4.30 8.11 14.37
N HIS A 129 -4.25 7.36 13.28
CA HIS A 129 -5.33 7.26 12.32
C HIS A 129 -5.65 5.79 12.10
N ASP A 130 -6.83 5.44 12.61
CA ASP A 130 -7.65 4.21 12.58
C ASP A 130 -7.01 2.83 12.81
N VAL A 131 -5.73 2.64 12.47
CA VAL A 131 -5.02 1.37 12.65
C VAL A 131 -4.15 1.32 13.90
N TYR A 132 -3.63 2.48 14.36
CA TYR A 132 -2.77 2.57 15.55
C TYR A 132 -3.53 3.12 16.78
N PRO A 133 -3.14 2.72 18.01
CA PRO A 133 -2.10 1.74 18.31
C PRO A 133 -2.55 0.31 18.01
N THR A 134 -1.61 -0.52 17.57
CA THR A 134 -1.80 -1.97 17.34
C THR A 134 -0.45 -2.68 17.38
N TYR A 135 -0.43 -3.98 17.10
CA TYR A 135 0.80 -4.69 16.84
C TYR A 135 1.31 -4.39 15.42
N PHE A 136 2.57 -3.98 15.29
CA PHE A 136 3.23 -3.69 14.02
C PHE A 136 4.67 -4.23 13.95
N TYR A 137 5.14 -4.47 12.73
CA TYR A 137 6.54 -4.79 12.42
C TYR A 137 7.10 -3.73 11.49
N GLU A 138 8.34 -3.29 11.73
CA GLU A 138 9.03 -2.35 10.84
C GLU A 138 10.13 -3.04 10.06
N HIS A 139 10.12 -2.84 8.75
CA HIS A 139 11.20 -3.25 7.88
C HIS A 139 11.94 -2.03 7.36
N GLU A 140 13.19 -1.84 7.81
CA GLU A 140 14.10 -0.83 7.25
C GLU A 140 14.65 -1.30 5.89
N PHE A 141 14.65 -0.40 4.91
CA PHE A 141 15.21 -0.64 3.58
C PHE A 141 15.76 0.64 2.93
N GLN A 142 16.41 0.48 1.78
CA GLN A 142 16.88 1.57 0.93
C GLN A 142 16.49 1.32 -0.53
N PHE A 143 16.28 2.39 -1.28
CA PHE A 143 16.04 2.33 -2.72
C PHE A 143 17.37 2.17 -3.49
N ASN A 144 17.31 1.46 -4.61
CA ASN A 144 18.46 1.28 -5.49
C ASN A 144 18.36 2.24 -6.68
N GLU A 145 19.47 2.91 -7.04
CA GLU A 145 19.52 3.82 -8.20
C GLU A 145 19.20 3.14 -9.54
N ASN A 146 19.35 1.82 -9.61
CA ASN A 146 19.11 1.04 -10.82
C ASN A 146 17.65 0.59 -10.95
N ASP A 147 16.91 0.56 -9.85
CA ASP A 147 15.52 0.08 -9.82
C ASP A 147 14.57 1.26 -10.02
N THR A 148 14.29 1.53 -11.29
CA THR A 148 13.53 2.73 -11.71
C THR A 148 12.32 2.40 -12.57
N THR A 149 11.35 3.30 -12.53
CA THR A 149 10.17 3.30 -13.39
C THR A 149 9.78 4.73 -13.77
N ALA A 150 8.92 4.86 -14.78
CA ALA A 150 8.29 6.14 -15.07
C ALA A 150 7.38 6.53 -13.88
N THR A 151 7.30 7.82 -13.58
CA THR A 151 6.40 8.31 -12.53
C THR A 151 4.94 8.02 -12.87
N TYR A 152 4.17 7.59 -11.88
CA TYR A 152 2.72 7.50 -11.97
C TYR A 152 2.12 7.66 -10.57
N ASN A 153 0.83 7.98 -10.52
CA ASN A 153 0.07 8.01 -9.27
C ASN A 153 -0.50 6.61 -8.98
N THR A 154 -0.16 6.01 -7.84
CA THR A 154 -0.58 4.64 -7.54
C THR A 154 -2.07 4.54 -7.28
N GLN A 155 -2.70 5.55 -6.65
CA GLN A 155 -4.16 5.60 -6.50
C GLN A 155 -4.87 5.57 -7.85
N ASP A 156 -4.46 6.40 -8.82
CA ASP A 156 -5.07 6.45 -10.15
C ASP A 156 -4.98 5.08 -10.83
N ARG A 157 -3.81 4.43 -10.76
CA ARG A 157 -3.62 3.06 -11.26
C ARG A 157 -4.54 2.07 -10.56
N ALA A 158 -4.76 2.20 -9.26
CA ALA A 158 -5.64 1.32 -8.48
C ALA A 158 -7.12 1.49 -8.79
N ILE A 159 -7.51 2.69 -9.24
CA ILE A 159 -8.87 3.02 -9.65
C ILE A 159 -9.13 2.54 -11.08
N THR A 160 -8.20 2.78 -12.01
CA THR A 160 -8.40 2.51 -13.44
C THR A 160 -7.97 1.09 -13.85
N GLY A 161 -7.08 0.46 -13.10
CA GLY A 161 -6.40 -0.78 -13.46
C GLY A 161 -5.32 -0.59 -14.54
N THR A 162 -5.01 0.65 -14.93
CA THR A 162 -3.99 0.97 -15.94
C THR A 162 -2.97 1.95 -15.39
N VAL A 163 -1.69 1.71 -15.72
CA VAL A 163 -0.61 2.64 -15.37
C VAL A 163 -0.62 3.79 -16.38
N GLU A 164 -1.07 4.96 -15.97
CA GLU A 164 -0.94 6.20 -16.73
C GLU A 164 0.36 6.90 -16.30
N THR A 165 1.41 6.75 -17.12
CA THR A 165 2.74 7.30 -16.79
C THR A 165 2.82 8.78 -17.10
N GLU A 166 3.45 9.52 -16.20
CA GLU A 166 3.83 10.92 -16.34
C GLU A 166 5.33 11.07 -16.65
N ASN A 167 5.72 12.28 -17.08
CA ASN A 167 7.14 12.60 -17.25
C ASN A 167 7.85 12.67 -15.90
N GLY A 168 8.80 11.76 -15.67
CA GLY A 168 9.61 11.75 -14.46
C GLY A 168 10.24 10.39 -14.19
N LEU A 169 11.07 10.36 -13.17
CA LEU A 169 11.72 9.15 -12.66
C LEU A 169 11.21 8.86 -11.25
N MET A 170 10.91 7.59 -11.00
CA MET A 170 10.55 7.08 -9.68
C MET A 170 11.37 5.81 -9.41
N TYR A 171 11.83 5.66 -8.18
CA TYR A 171 12.53 4.46 -7.72
C TYR A 171 11.54 3.51 -7.07
N TYR A 172 11.84 2.21 -7.09
CA TYR A 172 10.97 1.22 -6.46
C TYR A 172 11.73 0.13 -5.71
N VAL A 173 11.06 -0.45 -4.72
CA VAL A 173 11.45 -1.71 -4.06
C VAL A 173 10.21 -2.59 -3.98
N SER A 174 10.37 -3.87 -4.29
CA SER A 174 9.29 -4.86 -4.23
C SER A 174 9.45 -5.79 -3.03
N PHE A 175 8.35 -6.11 -2.38
CA PHE A 175 8.26 -7.04 -1.26
C PHE A 175 7.28 -8.16 -1.61
N SER A 176 7.70 -9.41 -1.42
CA SER A 176 6.81 -10.57 -1.55
C SER A 176 6.14 -10.85 -0.21
N LEU A 177 4.81 -10.70 -0.17
CA LEU A 177 3.98 -10.91 1.02
C LEU A 177 3.14 -12.17 0.88
N ASP A 178 3.09 -12.94 1.96
CA ASP A 178 2.22 -14.11 2.12
C ASP A 178 1.50 -14.00 3.47
N THR A 179 0.17 -13.92 3.44
CA THR A 179 -0.69 -13.84 4.63
C THR A 179 -1.56 -15.09 4.80
N THR A 180 -1.23 -16.18 4.12
CA THR A 180 -2.04 -17.41 4.11
C THR A 180 -2.11 -18.06 5.50
N ARG A 181 -1.11 -17.81 6.34
CA ARG A 181 -1.01 -18.31 7.72
C ARG A 181 -1.48 -17.31 8.78
N LEU A 182 -2.02 -16.16 8.38
CA LEU A 182 -2.64 -15.18 9.28
C LEU A 182 -4.08 -15.61 9.58
N ALA A 183 -4.53 -15.45 10.82
CA ALA A 183 -5.90 -15.73 11.25
C ALA A 183 -6.95 -15.05 10.34
N SER A 184 -8.10 -15.70 10.15
CA SER A 184 -9.09 -15.32 9.12
C SER A 184 -9.71 -13.95 9.30
N ASP A 185 -9.78 -13.48 10.54
CA ASP A 185 -10.48 -12.25 10.91
C ASP A 185 -9.53 -11.04 10.91
N TYR A 186 -8.29 -11.24 10.44
CA TYR A 186 -7.23 -10.25 10.48
C TYR A 186 -6.60 -10.05 9.10
N VAL A 187 -6.16 -8.82 8.87
CA VAL A 187 -5.45 -8.36 7.69
C VAL A 187 -4.25 -7.51 8.13
N LEU A 188 -3.31 -7.28 7.21
CA LEU A 188 -2.18 -6.40 7.40
C LEU A 188 -2.42 -5.07 6.67
N HIS A 189 -2.23 -3.97 7.38
CA HIS A 189 -2.13 -2.61 6.84
C HIS A 189 -0.65 -2.24 6.65
N PHE A 190 -0.35 -1.51 5.59
CA PHE A 190 0.99 -1.11 5.21
C PHE A 190 1.10 0.41 5.14
N ASP A 191 2.06 0.96 5.88
CA ASP A 191 2.45 2.37 5.78
C ASP A 191 3.89 2.50 5.32
N LEU A 192 4.18 3.52 4.52
CA LEU A 192 5.52 3.86 4.06
C LEU A 192 5.92 5.24 4.55
N TYR A 193 7.06 5.34 5.21
CA TYR A 193 7.60 6.60 5.67
C TYR A 193 9.13 6.59 5.61
N ASN A 194 9.70 7.79 5.68
CA ASN A 194 11.09 7.97 6.07
C ASN A 194 11.16 8.57 7.47
N THR A 195 12.27 8.31 8.15
CA THR A 195 12.51 8.87 9.48
C THR A 195 13.62 9.89 9.42
N LYS A 196 13.57 10.87 10.33
CA LYS A 196 14.67 11.76 10.62
C LYS A 196 14.87 11.83 12.12
N VAL A 197 16.12 11.64 12.55
CA VAL A 197 16.47 11.81 13.97
C VAL A 197 16.26 13.26 14.38
N ALA A 198 15.35 13.47 15.33
CA ALA A 198 15.05 14.72 15.97
C ALA A 198 16.01 14.99 17.15
N ARG A 199 15.89 16.18 17.76
CA ARG A 199 16.80 16.60 18.83
C ARG A 199 16.50 15.83 20.12
N GLY A 200 17.38 14.90 20.49
CA GLY A 200 17.27 14.18 21.76
C GLY A 200 17.39 12.66 21.63
N GLY A 201 17.51 12.13 20.40
CA GLY A 201 17.49 10.68 20.12
C GLY A 201 16.13 10.15 19.68
N ASP A 202 15.14 11.04 19.68
CA ASP A 202 13.77 10.94 19.15
C ASP A 202 13.78 10.77 17.63
N ILE A 203 12.93 9.92 17.07
CA ILE A 203 12.84 9.62 15.64
C ILE A 203 11.52 10.14 15.11
N ASP A 204 11.55 11.27 14.40
CA ASP A 204 10.35 11.84 13.78
C ASP A 204 10.15 11.30 12.36
N ILE A 205 8.89 11.18 11.94
CA ILE A 205 8.55 11.02 10.52
C ILE A 205 8.76 12.35 9.81
N SER A 206 9.68 12.38 8.85
CA SER A 206 9.87 13.57 8.01
C SER A 206 8.90 13.63 6.83
N MET A 207 8.46 12.48 6.32
CA MET A 207 7.47 12.34 5.28
C MET A 207 6.87 10.94 5.31
N PHE A 208 5.57 10.83 5.03
CA PHE A 208 4.86 9.56 4.88
C PHE A 208 4.09 9.55 3.55
N ALA A 209 3.81 8.36 3.03
CA ALA A 209 2.90 8.19 1.91
C ALA A 209 1.51 8.72 2.31
N PRO A 210 0.85 9.57 1.52
CA PRO A 210 -0.51 10.01 1.85
C PRO A 210 -1.45 8.81 1.93
N PHE A 211 -2.43 8.85 2.83
CA PHE A 211 -3.34 7.72 3.08
C PHE A 211 -3.93 7.08 1.82
N SER A 212 -4.30 7.91 0.83
CA SER A 212 -4.83 7.44 -0.45
C SER A 212 -3.84 6.60 -1.28
N HIS A 213 -2.61 6.44 -0.81
CA HIS A 213 -1.51 5.68 -1.40
C HIS A 213 -0.97 4.62 -0.43
N ASP A 214 -1.70 4.31 0.65
CA ASP A 214 -1.44 3.17 1.52
C ASP A 214 -1.88 1.86 0.85
N ALA A 215 -1.55 0.75 1.49
CA ALA A 215 -1.95 -0.56 1.01
C ALA A 215 -2.42 -1.48 2.14
N GLU A 216 -3.31 -2.42 1.81
CA GLU A 216 -3.84 -3.41 2.75
C GLU A 216 -3.87 -4.80 2.11
N SER A 217 -3.53 -5.83 2.88
CA SER A 217 -3.77 -7.21 2.45
C SER A 217 -5.28 -7.49 2.40
N ARG A 218 -5.70 -8.49 1.63
CA ARG A 218 -7.08 -8.95 1.65
C ARG A 218 -7.11 -10.46 1.74
N LYS A 219 -8.05 -10.99 2.54
CA LYS A 219 -8.39 -12.40 2.45
C LYS A 219 -9.09 -12.67 1.13
N VAL A 220 -8.44 -13.47 0.29
CA VAL A 220 -9.02 -13.96 -0.96
C VAL A 220 -9.59 -15.34 -0.70
N PRO A 221 -10.92 -15.54 -0.79
CA PRO A 221 -11.52 -16.85 -0.61
C PRO A 221 -10.91 -17.86 -1.59
N GLU A 222 -10.55 -19.04 -1.10
CA GLU A 222 -10.03 -20.11 -1.96
C GLU A 222 -10.99 -20.33 -3.15
N PRO A 223 -10.49 -20.43 -4.39
CA PRO A 223 -11.35 -20.61 -5.54
C PRO A 223 -12.21 -21.87 -5.37
N GLY A 224 -13.53 -21.72 -5.40
CA GLY A 224 -14.50 -22.82 -5.32
C GLY A 224 -14.30 -23.93 -6.38
N THR A 225 -13.38 -23.73 -7.32
CA THR A 225 -12.83 -24.75 -8.21
C THR A 225 -12.32 -26.00 -7.50
N LEU A 226 -11.78 -25.93 -6.28
CA LEU A 226 -11.36 -27.12 -5.53
C LEU A 226 -12.57 -27.95 -5.07
N ILE A 227 -13.63 -27.29 -4.64
CA ILE A 227 -14.92 -27.93 -4.32
C ILE A 227 -15.56 -28.48 -5.60
N LEU A 228 -15.50 -27.75 -6.72
CA LEU A 228 -16.04 -28.20 -8.00
C LEU A 228 -15.26 -29.42 -8.55
N LEU A 229 -13.93 -29.41 -8.46
CA LEU A 229 -13.07 -30.52 -8.84
C LEU A 229 -13.33 -31.73 -7.94
N GLY A 230 -13.40 -31.51 -6.62
CA GLY A 230 -13.71 -32.56 -5.64
C GLY A 230 -15.10 -33.18 -5.88
N SER A 231 -16.12 -32.36 -6.03
CA SER A 231 -17.48 -32.82 -6.31
C SER A 231 -17.61 -33.50 -7.68
N GLY A 232 -16.88 -33.02 -8.70
CA GLY A 232 -16.79 -33.65 -10.00
C GLY A 232 -16.19 -35.06 -9.94
N LEU A 233 -15.08 -35.24 -9.21
CA LEU A 233 -14.43 -36.54 -9.03
C LEU A 233 -15.32 -37.53 -8.27
N VAL A 234 -16.00 -37.07 -7.20
CA VAL A 234 -16.98 -37.89 -6.48
C VAL A 234 -18.15 -38.29 -7.39
N GLY A 235 -18.65 -37.34 -8.19
CA GLY A 235 -19.69 -37.59 -9.18
C GLY A 235 -19.30 -38.68 -10.19
N PHE A 236 -18.08 -38.62 -10.74
CA PHE A 236 -17.57 -39.64 -11.66
C PHE A 236 -17.40 -41.01 -10.99
N TYR A 237 -16.89 -41.06 -9.77
CA TYR A 237 -16.75 -42.31 -9.01
C TYR A 237 -18.10 -42.97 -8.74
N VAL A 238 -19.08 -42.21 -8.25
CA VAL A 238 -20.45 -42.69 -7.98
C VAL A 238 -21.10 -43.17 -9.28
N HIS A 239 -20.99 -42.39 -10.36
CA HIS A 239 -21.52 -42.76 -11.66
C HIS A 239 -20.90 -44.07 -12.20
N GLY A 240 -19.57 -44.20 -12.10
CA GLY A 240 -18.86 -45.42 -12.48
C GLY A 240 -19.28 -46.65 -11.69
N ARG A 241 -19.52 -46.50 -10.37
CA ARG A 241 -20.00 -47.59 -9.51
C ARG A 241 -21.42 -48.03 -9.85
N MET A 242 -22.30 -47.11 -10.24
CA MET A 242 -23.67 -47.43 -10.65
C MET A 242 -23.70 -48.23 -11.96
N ARG A 243 -22.82 -47.94 -12.92
CA ARG A 243 -22.76 -48.70 -14.19
C ARG A 243 -22.31 -50.14 -13.99
N ARG A 244 -21.35 -50.39 -13.11
CA ARG A 244 -20.85 -51.75 -12.81
C ARG A 244 -21.85 -52.66 -12.10
N LYS A 245 -22.86 -52.11 -11.41
CA LYS A 245 -23.93 -52.90 -10.78
C LYS A 245 -25.07 -53.29 -11.74
N ARG A 246 -25.06 -52.75 -12.98
CA ARG A 246 -26.11 -52.97 -13.99
C ARG A 246 -25.65 -53.89 -15.15
N SER A 247 -24.40 -54.38 -15.13
CA SER A 247 -23.90 -55.46 -15.98
C SER A 247 -23.83 -56.75 -15.18
#